data_AF-A0A7S3U3Q4-F1
#
_entry.id   AF-A0A7S3U3Q4-F1
#
_cell.length_a   1.000
_cell.length_b   1.000
_cell.length_c   1.000
_cell.angle_alpha   90.00
_cell.angle_beta   90.00
_cell.angle_gamma   90.00
#
_symmetry.space_group_name_H-M   'P 1'
#
loop_
_entity.id
_entity.type
_entity.pdbx_description
1 polymer ?
#
loop_
_entity_poly.entity_id
_entity_poly.type
_entity_poly.pdbx_seq_one_letter_code
_entity_poly.pdbx_strand_id
1 'polypeptide(L)'
;DEPPVKGVAVARMMAMVTYRTHPGYWTKFGRSTTDRCGASSTSPSRARSSSDAGDDHKHTVYEVECYLRYQGDNFHKRGFDAASYVRLTQAMDSHDMARGRGDYFEVLRRISVPTLVVSISSDVLYPISEQLELAE
;
A
#
# COMPACT_ATOMS: atom_id res chain seq x y z
N ASP A 1 -4.17 28.00 -4.86
CA ASP A 1 -3.62 26.74 -5.41
C ASP A 1 -4.44 25.55 -4.96
N GLU A 2 -4.90 24.72 -5.90
CA GLU A 2 -5.65 23.51 -5.59
C GLU A 2 -4.72 22.40 -5.08
N PRO A 3 -5.13 21.61 -4.06
CA PRO A 3 -4.30 20.52 -3.56
C PRO A 3 -4.09 19.44 -4.64
N PRO A 4 -2.91 18.77 -4.71
CA PRO A 4 -2.59 17.79 -5.74
C PRO A 4 -3.26 16.42 -5.45
N VAL A 5 -4.60 16.40 -5.42
CA VAL A 5 -5.42 15.24 -5.03
C VAL A 5 -5.14 13.99 -5.88
N LYS A 6 -5.02 14.17 -7.20
CA LYS A 6 -4.75 13.06 -8.12
C LYS A 6 -3.38 12.42 -7.86
N GLY A 7 -2.37 13.23 -7.56
CA GLY A 7 -1.00 12.74 -7.29
C GLY A 7 -0.94 11.91 -6.02
N VAL A 8 -1.52 12.42 -4.93
CA VAL A 8 -1.54 11.68 -3.65
C VAL A 8 -2.40 10.41 -3.74
N ALA A 9 -3.48 10.41 -4.53
CA ALA A 9 -4.29 9.22 -4.77
C ALA A 9 -3.48 8.12 -5.48
N VAL A 10 -2.69 8.46 -6.49
CA VAL A 10 -1.80 7.51 -7.18
C VAL A 10 -0.71 6.99 -6.26
N ALA A 11 -0.06 7.87 -5.50
CA ALA A 11 0.95 7.46 -4.51
C ALA A 11 0.37 6.49 -3.49
N ARG A 12 -0.85 6.75 -3.02
CA ARG A 12 -1.57 5.85 -2.11
C ARG A 12 -1.87 4.50 -2.74
N MET A 13 -2.30 4.46 -4.01
CA MET A 13 -2.53 3.21 -4.72
C MET A 13 -1.27 2.36 -4.81
N MET A 14 -0.12 2.96 -5.14
CA MET A 14 1.16 2.26 -5.19
C MET A 14 1.55 1.71 -3.81
N ALA A 15 1.44 2.53 -2.76
CA ALA A 15 1.72 2.10 -1.39
C ALA A 15 0.81 0.94 -0.95
N MET A 16 -0.45 0.91 -1.37
CA MET A 16 -1.34 -0.20 -1.02
C MET A 16 -0.92 -1.55 -1.61
N VAL A 17 -0.30 -1.54 -2.79
CA VAL A 17 0.25 -2.75 -3.39
C VAL A 17 1.38 -3.32 -2.52
N THR A 18 2.20 -2.46 -1.89
CA THR A 18 3.31 -2.92 -1.04
C THR A 18 2.86 -3.38 0.34
N TYR A 19 1.69 -2.95 0.83
CA TYR A 19 1.17 -3.31 2.16
C TYR A 19 0.46 -4.68 2.20
N ARG A 20 0.37 -5.38 1.07
CA ARG A 20 -0.35 -6.66 0.98
C ARG A 20 0.43 -7.64 0.12
N THR A 21 0.20 -8.92 0.40
CA THR A 21 0.87 -9.99 -0.31
C THR A 21 0.17 -10.34 -1.62
N HIS A 22 0.94 -10.84 -2.59
CA HIS A 22 0.39 -11.33 -3.84
C HIS A 22 -0.70 -12.41 -3.64
N PRO A 23 -0.53 -13.44 -2.78
CA PRO A 23 -1.61 -14.38 -2.48
C PRO A 23 -2.86 -13.71 -1.89
N GLY A 24 -2.69 -12.68 -1.06
CA GLY A 24 -3.81 -11.93 -0.50
C GLY A 24 -4.64 -11.21 -1.56
N TYR A 25 -3.99 -10.63 -2.57
CA TYR A 25 -4.68 -10.03 -3.71
C TYR A 25 -5.35 -11.09 -4.59
N TRP A 26 -4.66 -12.20 -4.86
CA TRP A 26 -5.20 -13.28 -5.68
C TRP A 26 -6.45 -13.89 -5.07
N THR A 27 -6.42 -14.26 -3.79
CA THR A 27 -7.57 -14.85 -3.09
C THR A 27 -8.76 -13.89 -3.03
N LYS A 28 -8.50 -12.59 -2.90
CA LYS A 28 -9.56 -11.59 -2.74
C LYS A 28 -10.20 -11.16 -4.07
N PHE A 29 -9.41 -10.99 -5.11
CA PHE A 29 -9.88 -10.40 -6.38
C PHE A 29 -9.65 -11.30 -7.58
N GLY A 30 -8.58 -12.10 -7.60
CA GLY A 30 -8.19 -12.92 -8.73
C GLY A 30 -8.16 -12.10 -10.03
N ARG A 31 -8.89 -12.58 -11.05
CA ARG A 31 -9.12 -11.86 -12.32
C ARG A 31 -10.57 -11.39 -12.46
N SER A 32 -11.28 -11.19 -11.36
CA SER A 32 -12.66 -10.71 -11.36
C SER A 32 -12.77 -9.33 -11.98
N THR A 33 -13.80 -9.13 -12.78
CA THR A 33 -14.06 -7.90 -13.52
C THR A 33 -15.38 -7.31 -13.05
N THR A 34 -15.52 -6.00 -13.16
CA THR A 34 -16.74 -5.29 -12.79
C THR A 34 -17.11 -4.27 -13.85
N ASP A 35 -18.41 -4.15 -14.13
CA ASP A 35 -18.93 -3.20 -15.11
C ASP A 35 -18.89 -1.75 -14.58
N ARG A 36 -18.70 -1.53 -13.26
CA ARG A 36 -18.65 -0.19 -12.64
C ARG A 36 -17.75 -0.13 -11.40
N CYS A 37 -16.83 0.84 -11.37
CA CYS A 37 -16.18 1.27 -10.12
C CYS A 37 -17.11 2.21 -9.33
N GLY A 38 -18.10 1.65 -8.63
CA GLY A 38 -18.92 2.41 -7.67
C GLY A 38 -18.29 2.43 -6.27
N ALA A 39 -18.52 3.49 -5.50
CA ALA A 39 -17.99 3.72 -4.14
C ALA A 39 -18.38 2.65 -3.08
N SER A 40 -19.02 1.55 -3.46
CA SER A 40 -19.57 0.51 -2.58
C SER A 40 -19.24 -0.92 -3.01
N SER A 41 -18.15 -1.16 -3.75
CA SER A 41 -17.71 -2.52 -4.08
C SER A 41 -16.95 -3.16 -2.91
N THR A 42 -17.63 -3.40 -1.79
CA THR A 42 -17.10 -4.21 -0.67
C THR A 42 -17.46 -5.69 -0.81
N SER A 43 -18.24 -6.06 -1.84
CA SER A 43 -18.63 -7.44 -2.11
C SER A 43 -18.32 -7.80 -3.57
N PRO A 44 -17.71 -8.97 -3.84
CA PRO A 44 -17.50 -9.45 -5.20
C PRO A 44 -18.88 -9.76 -5.79
N SER A 45 -19.35 -8.94 -6.73
CA SER A 45 -20.59 -9.22 -7.42
C SER A 45 -20.32 -10.30 -8.46
N ARG A 46 -20.92 -11.49 -8.29
CA ARG A 46 -20.81 -12.62 -9.23
C ARG A 46 -20.96 -12.12 -10.67
N ALA A 47 -19.94 -12.41 -11.47
CA ALA A 47 -19.84 -12.08 -12.88
C ALA A 47 -21.15 -12.39 -13.63
N ARG A 48 -21.77 -11.37 -14.23
CA ARG A 48 -22.75 -11.55 -15.30
C ARG A 48 -22.02 -11.32 -16.61
N SER A 49 -21.78 -12.39 -17.35
CA SER A 49 -21.34 -12.32 -18.74
C SER A 49 -22.49 -11.75 -19.57
N SER A 50 -22.41 -10.46 -19.92
CA SER A 50 -23.25 -9.88 -20.97
C SER A 50 -22.49 -9.98 -22.29
N SER A 51 -22.88 -10.96 -23.10
CA SER A 51 -22.58 -11.02 -24.52
C SER A 51 -23.51 -10.06 -25.24
N ASP A 52 -22.99 -8.90 -25.66
CA ASP A 52 -23.51 -8.27 -26.87
C ASP A 52 -22.45 -7.40 -27.54
N ALA A 53 -22.31 -7.59 -28.84
CA ALA A 53 -21.24 -7.10 -29.68
C ALA A 53 -21.54 -5.69 -30.20
N GLY A 54 -20.60 -4.78 -30.00
CA GLY A 54 -20.56 -3.44 -30.57
C GLY A 54 -19.17 -2.85 -30.39
N ASP A 55 -18.54 -2.52 -31.51
CA ASP A 55 -17.19 -1.97 -31.64
C ASP A 55 -17.00 -0.69 -30.81
N ASP A 56 -16.24 -0.81 -29.71
CA ASP A 56 -15.59 0.28 -28.99
C ASP A 56 -14.64 -0.38 -27.97
N HIS A 57 -13.46 0.19 -27.72
CA HIS A 57 -12.47 -0.30 -26.75
C HIS A 57 -13.07 -0.33 -25.32
N LYS A 58 -13.89 -1.33 -24.99
CA LYS A 58 -14.51 -1.48 -23.68
C LYS A 58 -13.43 -1.96 -22.72
N HIS A 59 -12.74 -0.99 -22.10
CA HIS A 59 -11.73 -1.26 -21.09
C HIS A 59 -12.37 -2.09 -19.98
N THR A 60 -12.07 -3.39 -19.96
CA THR A 60 -12.57 -4.30 -18.93
C THR A 60 -11.91 -3.89 -17.63
N VAL A 61 -12.67 -3.41 -16.65
CA VAL A 61 -12.12 -2.93 -15.39
C VAL A 61 -12.05 -4.08 -14.38
N TYR A 62 -10.86 -4.33 -13.84
CA TYR A 62 -10.70 -5.33 -12.79
C TYR A 62 -11.18 -4.82 -11.43
N GLU A 63 -11.75 -5.71 -10.60
CA GLU A 63 -12.21 -5.36 -9.26
C GLU A 63 -11.08 -4.80 -8.38
N VAL A 64 -9.85 -5.30 -8.55
CA VAL A 64 -8.67 -4.80 -7.84
C VAL A 64 -8.35 -3.35 -8.21
N GLU A 65 -8.56 -2.94 -9.46
CA GLU A 65 -8.36 -1.56 -9.89
C GLU A 65 -9.38 -0.62 -9.23
N CYS A 66 -10.65 -1.02 -9.20
CA CYS A 66 -11.69 -0.24 -8.53
C CYS A 66 -11.41 -0.10 -7.03
N TYR A 67 -10.94 -1.18 -6.39
CA TYR A 67 -10.55 -1.16 -4.99
C TYR A 67 -9.41 -0.18 -4.73
N LEU A 68 -8.35 -0.21 -5.55
CA LEU A 68 -7.21 0.71 -5.40
C LEU A 68 -7.64 2.16 -5.64
N ARG A 69 -8.40 2.44 -6.71
CA ARG A 69 -8.91 3.80 -7.01
C ARG A 69 -9.74 4.36 -5.86
N TYR A 70 -10.68 3.57 -5.33
CA TYR A 70 -11.51 3.96 -4.20
C TYR A 70 -10.66 4.32 -2.95
N GLN A 71 -9.62 3.55 -2.68
CA GLN A 71 -8.76 3.79 -1.54
C GLN A 71 -7.86 5.03 -1.73
N GLY A 72 -7.38 5.26 -2.95
CA GLY A 72 -6.66 6.48 -3.31
C GLY A 72 -7.53 7.73 -3.14
N ASP A 73 -8.73 7.72 -3.70
CA ASP A 73 -9.67 8.85 -3.60
C ASP A 73 -10.09 9.14 -2.16
N ASN A 74 -10.32 8.09 -1.37
CA ASN A 74 -10.70 8.23 0.03
C ASN A 74 -9.58 8.75 0.93
N PHE A 75 -8.32 8.58 0.52
CA PHE A 75 -7.19 9.01 1.34
C PHE A 75 -7.18 10.53 1.54
N HIS A 76 -7.37 11.29 0.45
CA HIS A 76 -7.52 12.74 0.53
C HIS A 76 -8.84 13.14 1.20
N LYS A 77 -9.96 12.46 0.88
CA LYS A 77 -11.28 12.75 1.49
C LYS A 77 -11.29 12.60 3.02
N ARG A 78 -10.43 11.75 3.57
CA ARG A 78 -10.23 11.56 5.01
C ARG A 78 -9.37 12.65 5.66
N GLY A 79 -8.97 13.67 4.90
CA GLY A 79 -8.22 14.83 5.40
C GLY A 79 -6.70 14.63 5.40
N PHE A 80 -6.16 13.64 4.68
CA PHE A 80 -4.71 13.48 4.60
C PHE A 80 -4.10 14.53 3.65
N ASP A 81 -3.14 15.29 4.17
CA ASP A 81 -2.46 16.35 3.46
C ASP A 81 -1.29 15.81 2.59
N ALA A 82 -1.16 16.35 1.37
CA ALA A 82 -0.15 15.89 0.42
C ALA A 82 1.27 16.31 0.82
N ALA A 83 1.46 17.50 1.41
CA ALA A 83 2.78 17.94 1.87
C ALA A 83 3.26 17.08 3.05
N SER A 84 2.35 16.73 3.95
CA SER A 84 2.57 15.80 5.05
C SER A 84 2.95 14.41 4.54
N TYR A 85 2.30 13.93 3.47
CA TYR A 85 2.65 12.65 2.83
C TYR A 85 4.12 12.63 2.39
N VAL A 86 4.52 13.65 1.62
CA VAL A 86 5.91 13.77 1.14
C VAL A 86 6.89 13.84 2.31
N ARG A 87 6.59 14.64 3.32
CA ARG A 87 7.53 14.84 4.44
C ARG A 87 7.70 13.58 5.28
N LEU A 88 6.62 12.83 5.51
CA LEU A 88 6.67 11.56 6.24
C LEU A 88 7.42 10.49 5.43
N THR A 89 7.17 10.38 4.12
CA THR A 89 7.90 9.44 3.26
C THR A 89 9.40 9.77 3.26
N GLN A 90 9.78 11.05 3.13
CA GLN A 90 11.19 11.45 3.23
C GLN A 90 11.79 11.11 4.59
N ALA A 91 11.04 11.27 5.68
CA ALA A 91 11.50 10.91 7.01
C ALA A 91 11.74 9.39 7.11
N MET A 92 10.84 8.57 6.56
CA MET A 92 10.99 7.11 6.47
C MET A 92 12.19 6.71 5.61
N ASP A 93 12.35 7.30 4.42
CA ASP A 93 13.49 7.02 3.52
C ASP A 93 14.83 7.42 4.14
N SER A 94 14.82 8.45 4.98
CA SER A 94 16.00 8.92 5.71
C SER A 94 16.23 8.17 7.03
N HIS A 95 15.43 7.17 7.37
CA HIS A 95 15.57 6.48 8.64
C HIS A 95 16.91 5.74 8.70
N ASP A 96 17.74 6.11 9.67
CA ASP A 96 19.05 5.52 9.92
C ASP A 96 19.34 5.64 11.42
N MET A 97 19.40 4.50 12.11
CA MET A 97 19.62 4.41 13.55
C MET A 97 21.05 4.77 13.96
N ALA A 98 22.02 4.55 13.08
CA ALA A 98 23.45 4.74 13.31
C ALA A 98 23.92 6.17 12.98
N ARG A 99 23.08 6.98 12.32
CA ARG A 99 23.38 8.34 11.89
C ARG A 99 24.03 9.18 12.98
N GLY A 100 25.30 9.52 12.78
CA GLY A 100 26.09 10.35 13.71
C GLY A 100 26.40 9.69 15.06
N ARG A 101 26.21 8.37 15.21
CA ARG A 101 26.38 7.63 16.47
C ARG A 101 27.44 6.53 16.42
N GLY A 102 27.89 6.14 15.22
CA GLY A 102 28.97 5.17 15.01
C GLY A 102 28.51 3.98 14.19
N ASP A 103 29.06 2.81 14.50
CA ASP A 103 28.68 1.54 13.89
C ASP A 103 27.26 1.11 14.28
N TYR A 104 26.52 0.54 13.33
CA TYR A 104 25.12 0.17 13.50
C TYR A 104 24.89 -0.85 14.63
N PHE A 105 25.65 -1.94 14.67
CA PHE A 105 25.49 -2.98 15.69
C PHE A 105 25.89 -2.47 17.07
N GLU A 106 26.93 -1.66 17.15
CA GLU A 106 27.33 -1.03 18.41
C GLU A 106 26.29 -0.04 18.93
N VAL A 107 25.54 0.63 18.04
CA VAL A 107 24.43 1.51 18.44
C VAL A 107 23.24 0.70 18.95
N LEU A 108 22.89 -0.40 18.29
CA LEU A 108 21.80 -1.28 18.76
C LEU A 108 22.10 -1.87 20.13
N ARG A 109 23.33 -2.33 20.37
CA ARG A 109 23.78 -2.87 21.67
C ARG A 109 23.69 -1.89 22.84
N ARG A 110 23.66 -0.57 22.55
CA ARG A 110 23.51 0.47 23.59
C ARG A 110 22.06 0.64 24.05
N ILE A 111 21.08 0.08 23.34
CA ILE A 111 19.66 0.17 23.71
C ILE A 111 19.43 -0.77 24.90
N SER A 112 19.35 -0.21 26.11
CA SER A 112 19.12 -0.98 27.35
C SER A 112 17.64 -1.17 27.69
N VAL A 113 16.74 -0.61 26.88
CA VAL A 113 15.28 -0.70 27.12
C VAL A 113 14.80 -2.08 26.66
N PRO A 114 14.03 -2.83 27.47
CA PRO A 114 13.43 -4.09 27.05
C PRO A 114 12.61 -3.88 25.77
N THR A 115 13.00 -4.58 24.70
CA THR A 115 12.41 -4.39 23.36
C THR A 115 11.87 -5.71 22.84
N LEU A 116 10.64 -5.69 22.32
CA LEU A 116 10.03 -6.82 21.62
C LEU A 116 10.07 -6.54 20.13
N VAL A 117 10.77 -7.38 19.36
CA VAL A 117 10.80 -7.32 17.90
C VAL A 117 9.82 -8.34 17.35
N VAL A 118 8.89 -7.90 16.49
CA VAL A 118 7.88 -8.73 15.85
C VAL A 118 8.02 -8.61 14.35
N SER A 119 8.00 -9.74 13.65
CA SER A 119 8.03 -9.79 12.18
C SER A 119 6.80 -10.49 11.62
N ILE A 120 6.42 -10.12 10.40
CA ILE A 120 5.38 -10.79 9.63
C ILE A 120 6.08 -11.51 8.48
N SER A 121 5.97 -12.85 8.44
CA SER A 121 6.65 -13.68 7.43
C SER A 121 6.26 -13.37 5.99
N SER A 122 5.14 -12.68 5.80
CA SER A 122 4.60 -12.29 4.51
C SER A 122 4.80 -10.80 4.18
N ASP A 123 5.49 -10.04 5.04
CA ASP A 123 5.79 -8.63 4.75
C ASP A 123 6.74 -8.52 3.55
N VAL A 124 6.41 -7.60 2.64
CA VAL A 124 7.20 -7.32 1.43
C VAL A 124 7.99 -6.01 1.57
N LEU A 125 7.54 -5.11 2.45
CA LEU A 125 8.14 -3.79 2.63
C LEU A 125 9.28 -3.82 3.64
N TYR A 126 9.11 -4.58 4.74
CA TYR A 126 10.13 -4.75 5.79
C TYR A 126 10.33 -6.25 6.05
N PRO A 127 11.23 -6.92 5.31
CA PRO A 127 11.38 -8.37 5.34
C PRO A 127 11.94 -8.89 6.67
N ILE A 128 11.66 -10.17 6.95
CA ILE A 128 12.07 -10.86 8.19
C ILE A 128 13.55 -10.74 8.54
N SER A 129 14.43 -10.67 7.54
CA SER A 129 15.88 -10.52 7.74
C SER A 129 16.23 -9.24 8.49
N GLU A 130 15.54 -8.13 8.20
CA GLU A 130 15.78 -6.85 8.87
C GLU A 130 15.34 -6.89 10.34
N GLN A 131 14.25 -7.60 10.65
CA GLN A 131 13.82 -7.75 12.04
C GLN A 131 14.69 -8.72 12.83
N LEU A 132 15.24 -9.76 12.19
CA LEU A 132 16.21 -10.64 12.84
C LEU A 132 17.49 -9.87 13.18
N GLU A 133 17.98 -9.04 12.27
CA GLU A 133 19.14 -8.17 12.49
C GLU A 133 18.93 -7.20 13.67
N LEU A 134 17.71 -6.68 13.86
CA LEU A 134 17.36 -5.84 15.01
C LEU A 134 17.24 -6.60 16.34
N ALA A 135 17.01 -7.91 16.29
CA ALA A 135 16.77 -8.74 17.47
C ALA A 135 18.05 -9.42 18.00
N GLU A 136 19.13 -9.45 17.21
CA GLU A 136 20.46 -9.93 17.59
C GLU A 136 21.23 -8.95 18.48
#